data_AF-A0AAW2V931-F1
#
_entry.id   AF-A0AAW2V931-F1
#
_cell.length_a   1.000
_cell.length_b   1.000
_cell.length_c   1.000
_cell.angle_alpha   90.00
_cell.angle_beta   90.00
_cell.angle_gamma   90.00
#
_symmetry.space_group_name_H-M   'P 1'
#
loop_
_entity.id
_entity.type
_entity.pdbx_description
1 polymer ?
#
loop_
_entity_poly.entity_id
_entity_poly.type
_entity_poly.pdbx_seq_one_letter_code
_entity_poly.pdbx_strand_id
1 'polypeptide(L)'
;MDSNSQIEISESASQVPDFIRNSSSQRSISPVQSVWSKTSGGRSIREVSFGELESKPVRHGSRGADSEGFSASYKEINDDDARLIYINDPDRTDEKFEFAGNSIRTGKYSILTFLPRNLFEQFHRVAYIFLVIAILNQLPQLAVFGRGASIMPLAFVLLVTAIKDGYEDYRRHRSDRIENSRLAWALLNEQFQQIRWKDIRVGQIIKVSANETLPCDMVLLSTSDTTGVAYVQTTNLDGESNLKTRYAKQETQTKNVENEKISGLIKCEKPNRNIYGFQANMDIDGKRISLGPSNIILRGCELKNTEWAVGSCGLCGQGDQSNAQQLWSSIQEKPS
;
A
#
# COMPACT_ATOMS: atom_id res chain seq x y z
N MET A 1 50.23 -12.63 -68.75
CA MET A 1 50.04 -11.17 -68.66
C MET A 1 49.23 -10.85 -67.40
N ASP A 2 49.78 -10.52 -66.25
CA ASP A 2 51.00 -10.87 -65.53
C ASP A 2 50.87 -10.16 -64.18
N SER A 3 51.47 -10.76 -63.15
CA SER A 3 52.01 -10.09 -61.96
C SER A 3 51.09 -9.70 -60.79
N ASN A 4 50.99 -10.64 -59.83
CA ASN A 4 51.45 -10.54 -58.44
C ASN A 4 52.00 -9.18 -57.93
N SER A 5 51.55 -8.79 -56.72
CA SER A 5 52.45 -8.57 -55.56
C SER A 5 51.69 -8.55 -54.22
N GLN A 6 52.06 -9.49 -53.33
CA GLN A 6 51.90 -9.46 -51.88
C GLN A 6 52.96 -8.54 -51.24
N ILE A 7 52.76 -8.14 -49.97
CA ILE A 7 53.73 -7.80 -48.89
C ILE A 7 52.89 -7.20 -47.74
N GLU A 8 53.06 -7.41 -46.43
CA GLU A 8 53.86 -8.32 -45.59
C GLU A 8 53.47 -8.06 -44.12
N ILE A 9 53.83 -8.99 -43.24
CA ILE A 9 53.48 -9.18 -41.83
C ILE A 9 54.33 -8.30 -40.89
N SER A 10 53.84 -7.98 -39.68
CA SER A 10 54.70 -8.00 -38.48
C SER A 10 53.90 -8.22 -37.19
N GLU A 11 54.29 -9.28 -36.47
CA GLU A 11 53.92 -9.65 -35.11
C GLU A 11 54.59 -8.76 -34.06
N SER A 12 54.03 -8.71 -32.85
CA SER A 12 54.84 -8.63 -31.62
C SER A 12 54.15 -9.34 -30.46
N ALA A 13 54.83 -10.37 -29.96
CA ALA A 13 54.48 -11.20 -28.81
C ALA A 13 54.99 -10.61 -27.49
N SER A 14 54.44 -11.06 -26.36
CA SER A 14 55.12 -11.30 -25.07
C SER A 14 54.10 -11.86 -24.07
N GLN A 15 54.09 -13.14 -23.73
CA GLN A 15 55.03 -13.98 -22.96
C GLN A 15 54.53 -14.21 -21.52
N VAL A 16 54.11 -15.46 -21.32
CA VAL A 16 53.97 -16.19 -20.05
C VAL A 16 55.35 -16.39 -19.41
N PRO A 17 55.43 -16.53 -18.08
CA PRO A 17 56.48 -17.35 -17.47
C PRO A 17 55.91 -18.55 -16.70
N ASP A 18 56.38 -19.74 -17.09
CA ASP A 18 56.38 -20.98 -16.31
C ASP A 18 57.60 -21.02 -15.36
N PHE A 19 57.51 -21.70 -14.21
CA PHE A 19 58.32 -22.91 -13.85
C PHE A 19 58.29 -23.28 -12.34
N ILE A 20 57.74 -24.48 -12.03
CA ILE A 20 58.33 -25.64 -11.28
C ILE A 20 58.83 -25.40 -9.81
N ARG A 21 58.47 -26.14 -8.72
CA ARG A 21 58.57 -27.61 -8.43
C ARG A 21 58.00 -27.98 -7.04
N ASN A 22 57.44 -29.19 -6.93
CA ASN A 22 57.39 -30.18 -5.82
C ASN A 22 57.26 -29.78 -4.33
N SER A 23 56.24 -30.33 -3.66
CA SER A 23 56.44 -31.35 -2.59
C SER A 23 55.11 -32.01 -2.18
N SER A 24 55.20 -33.28 -1.81
CA SER A 24 54.20 -34.31 -1.53
C SER A 24 53.71 -34.38 -0.08
N SER A 25 52.46 -34.81 0.13
CA SER A 25 52.00 -35.81 1.14
C SER A 25 50.48 -36.02 0.97
N GLN A 26 50.00 -37.19 0.50
CA GLN A 26 49.59 -38.39 1.28
C GLN A 26 48.67 -38.06 2.48
N ARG A 27 47.55 -38.72 2.78
CA ARG A 27 46.87 -39.93 2.27
C ARG A 27 45.43 -39.97 2.86
N SER A 28 44.55 -40.66 2.13
CA SER A 28 43.30 -41.38 2.46
C SER A 28 43.00 -41.74 3.94
N ILE A 29 41.73 -41.94 4.36
CA ILE A 29 40.97 -43.22 4.32
C ILE A 29 39.46 -42.98 4.61
N SER A 30 38.62 -43.85 4.05
CA SER A 30 37.15 -43.86 3.95
C SER A 30 36.45 -44.76 5.02
N PRO A 31 35.20 -45.29 4.85
CA PRO A 31 34.10 -45.20 5.83
C PRO A 31 33.73 -46.55 6.53
N VAL A 32 32.84 -46.55 7.55
CA VAL A 32 32.25 -47.80 8.11
C VAL A 32 30.77 -47.64 8.51
N GLN A 33 29.98 -48.66 8.17
CA GLN A 33 28.55 -48.87 8.40
C GLN A 33 28.20 -49.52 9.76
N SER A 34 26.92 -49.36 10.17
CA SER A 34 25.96 -50.31 10.81
C SER A 34 26.33 -51.15 12.05
N VAL A 35 25.34 -51.35 12.95
CA VAL A 35 24.70 -52.66 13.31
C VAL A 35 23.72 -52.51 14.50
N TRP A 36 22.63 -53.29 14.45
CA TRP A 36 21.55 -53.52 15.44
C TRP A 36 21.97 -54.36 16.67
N SER A 37 21.15 -54.33 17.75
CA SER A 37 20.82 -55.55 18.52
C SER A 37 19.52 -55.41 19.35
N LYS A 38 18.80 -56.53 19.48
CA LYS A 38 17.58 -56.81 20.28
C LYS A 38 17.95 -57.63 21.54
N THR A 39 17.11 -57.61 22.59
CA THR A 39 16.76 -58.70 23.54
C THR A 39 15.81 -58.11 24.62
N SER A 40 15.13 -58.81 25.54
CA SER A 40 14.08 -59.85 25.50
C SER A 40 13.62 -60.13 26.96
N GLY A 41 12.34 -60.50 27.19
CA GLY A 41 11.84 -61.16 28.42
C GLY A 41 11.25 -60.23 29.51
N GLY A 42 10.24 -60.56 30.32
CA GLY A 42 9.48 -61.79 30.59
C GLY A 42 8.42 -61.51 31.69
N ARG A 43 7.38 -62.35 31.78
CA ARG A 43 6.14 -62.22 32.59
C ARG A 43 6.32 -62.35 34.12
N SER A 44 5.35 -61.83 34.89
CA SER A 44 4.94 -62.40 36.19
C SER A 44 3.50 -62.00 36.56
N ILE A 45 2.69 -63.00 36.92
CA ILE A 45 1.30 -62.93 37.44
C ILE A 45 1.36 -63.21 38.94
N ARG A 46 0.56 -62.54 39.78
CA ARG A 46 0.09 -63.07 41.08
C ARG A 46 -1.25 -62.45 41.50
N GLU A 47 -2.16 -63.34 41.89
CA GLU A 47 -3.54 -63.16 42.39
C GLU A 47 -3.59 -62.64 43.84
N VAL A 48 -4.69 -61.99 44.27
CA VAL A 48 -5.70 -62.53 45.22
C VAL A 48 -6.87 -61.55 45.46
N SER A 49 -8.08 -62.11 45.51
CA SER A 49 -9.40 -61.55 45.91
C SER A 49 -9.47 -61.43 47.46
N PHE A 50 -10.27 -60.64 48.17
CA PHE A 50 -11.72 -60.31 48.17
C PHE A 50 -11.95 -59.06 49.07
N GLY A 51 -13.04 -58.32 48.87
CA GLY A 51 -13.60 -57.40 49.89
C GLY A 51 -14.50 -56.29 49.32
N GLU A 52 -15.81 -56.41 49.54
CA GLU A 52 -16.87 -55.46 49.19
C GLU A 52 -16.68 -54.07 49.84
N LEU A 53 -16.89 -53.00 49.05
CA LEU A 53 -17.91 -51.96 49.33
C LEU A 53 -18.05 -51.00 48.13
N GLU A 54 -19.30 -50.65 47.80
CA GLU A 54 -19.71 -49.90 46.61
C GLU A 54 -19.27 -48.42 46.53
N SER A 55 -18.81 -48.06 45.32
CA SER A 55 -19.16 -46.90 44.47
C SER A 55 -18.93 -45.45 44.91
N LYS A 56 -17.95 -44.80 44.25
CA LYS A 56 -18.03 -43.42 43.73
C LYS A 56 -17.24 -43.34 42.41
N PRO A 57 -17.80 -42.89 41.27
CA PRO A 57 -17.03 -42.75 40.04
C PRO A 57 -16.15 -41.49 40.11
N VAL A 58 -14.86 -41.68 40.35
CA VAL A 58 -13.82 -40.67 40.10
C VAL A 58 -13.27 -40.92 38.69
N ARG A 59 -13.70 -40.13 37.70
CA ARG A 59 -13.08 -40.15 36.36
C ARG A 59 -11.81 -39.31 36.39
N HIS A 60 -10.67 -39.99 36.47
CA HIS A 60 -9.35 -39.43 36.14
C HIS A 60 -9.25 -39.19 34.64
N GLY A 61 -8.79 -38.00 34.26
CA GLY A 61 -8.71 -37.55 32.88
C GLY A 61 -7.77 -38.39 32.03
N SER A 62 -8.23 -38.72 30.83
CA SER A 62 -7.37 -39.12 29.72
C SER A 62 -7.33 -37.97 28.73
N ARG A 63 -6.12 -37.42 28.52
CA ARG A 63 -5.78 -36.44 27.50
C ARG A 63 -6.06 -37.06 26.12
N GLY A 64 -7.17 -36.67 25.51
CA GLY A 64 -7.33 -36.66 24.06
C GLY A 64 -6.88 -35.29 23.56
N ALA A 65 -5.85 -35.27 22.71
CA ALA A 65 -5.44 -34.07 22.02
C ALA A 65 -6.46 -33.80 20.92
N ASP A 66 -7.50 -33.04 21.26
CA ASP A 66 -8.48 -32.60 20.29
C ASP A 66 -7.82 -31.48 19.47
N SER A 67 -7.63 -31.79 18.19
CA SER A 67 -7.25 -30.88 17.12
C SER A 67 -8.10 -29.61 17.22
N GLU A 68 -7.51 -28.53 17.70
CA GLU A 68 -8.02 -27.18 17.50
C GLU A 68 -7.97 -26.89 16.00
N GLY A 69 -9.07 -27.24 15.33
CA GLY A 69 -9.34 -26.79 13.99
C GLY A 69 -9.30 -25.27 13.99
N PHE A 70 -8.43 -24.73 13.16
CA PHE A 70 -8.31 -23.32 12.81
C PHE A 70 -9.63 -22.85 12.17
N SER A 71 -10.67 -22.66 12.98
CA SER A 71 -11.90 -22.02 12.56
C SER A 71 -11.59 -20.53 12.47
N ALA A 72 -11.19 -20.10 11.28
CA ALA A 72 -11.15 -18.69 10.93
C ALA A 72 -12.56 -18.13 11.20
N SER A 73 -12.74 -17.49 12.35
CA SER A 73 -13.98 -16.81 12.72
C SER A 73 -14.27 -15.79 11.63
N TYR A 74 -15.20 -16.11 10.74
CA TYR A 74 -15.78 -15.17 9.80
C TYR A 74 -16.46 -14.07 10.63
N LYS A 75 -15.74 -13.00 10.92
CA LYS A 75 -16.32 -11.82 11.54
C LYS A 75 -17.25 -11.23 10.48
N GLU A 76 -18.55 -11.45 10.64
CA GLU A 76 -19.54 -10.94 9.70
C GLU A 76 -19.56 -9.42 9.81
N ILE A 77 -19.23 -8.75 8.70
CA ILE A 77 -19.40 -7.31 8.57
C ILE A 77 -20.91 -7.04 8.54
N ASN A 78 -21.41 -6.22 9.47
CA ASN A 78 -22.81 -5.85 9.50
C ASN A 78 -23.23 -5.21 8.17
N ASP A 79 -24.39 -5.58 7.63
CA ASP A 79 -24.85 -5.12 6.30
C ASP A 79 -24.98 -3.59 6.22
N ASP A 80 -25.39 -2.94 7.32
CA ASP A 80 -25.58 -1.48 7.38
C ASP A 80 -24.26 -0.67 7.34
N ASP A 81 -23.14 -1.32 7.65
CA ASP A 81 -21.80 -0.73 7.68
C ASP A 81 -20.87 -1.26 6.60
N ALA A 82 -21.38 -2.09 5.70
CA ALA A 82 -20.60 -2.69 4.63
C ALA A 82 -20.71 -1.88 3.34
N ARG A 83 -19.58 -1.73 2.65
CA ARG A 83 -19.55 -1.32 1.24
C ARG A 83 -19.56 -2.54 0.34
N LEU A 84 -20.38 -2.48 -0.70
CA LEU A 84 -20.54 -3.52 -1.69
C LEU A 84 -19.89 -3.06 -2.99
N ILE A 85 -18.91 -3.82 -3.46
CA ILE A 85 -18.12 -3.50 -4.65
C ILE A 85 -18.24 -4.66 -5.63
N TYR A 86 -18.86 -4.43 -6.78
CA TYR A 86 -18.99 -5.43 -7.83
C TYR A 86 -17.74 -5.41 -8.72
N ILE A 87 -17.06 -6.55 -8.77
CA ILE A 87 -15.82 -6.69 -9.57
C ILE A 87 -16.17 -6.60 -11.04
N ASN A 88 -15.47 -5.72 -11.76
CA ASN A 88 -15.63 -5.46 -13.18
C ASN A 88 -17.02 -4.93 -13.58
N ASP A 89 -17.75 -4.35 -12.63
CA ASP A 89 -19.05 -3.71 -12.86
C ASP A 89 -19.14 -2.39 -12.08
N PRO A 90 -18.49 -1.32 -12.59
CA PRO A 90 -18.47 -0.02 -11.92
C PRO A 90 -19.84 0.66 -11.91
N ASP A 91 -20.69 0.37 -12.89
CA ASP A 91 -22.02 0.99 -12.98
C ASP A 91 -22.95 0.40 -11.90
N ARG A 92 -22.90 -0.92 -11.69
CA ARG A 92 -23.62 -1.57 -10.57
C ARG A 92 -23.06 -1.19 -9.19
N THR A 93 -21.75 -0.99 -9.11
CA THR A 93 -21.08 -0.59 -7.87
C THR A 93 -21.53 0.79 -7.40
N ASP A 94 -21.64 1.75 -8.32
CA ASP A 94 -21.98 3.14 -7.97
C ASP A 94 -23.43 3.51 -8.30
N GLU A 95 -24.37 2.55 -8.31
CA GLU A 95 -25.80 2.81 -8.57
C GLU A 95 -26.39 3.84 -7.60
N LYS A 96 -25.89 3.85 -6.35
CA LYS A 96 -26.33 4.76 -5.29
C LYS A 96 -25.51 6.04 -5.20
N PHE A 97 -24.53 6.25 -6.09
CA PHE A 97 -23.58 7.39 -6.04
C PHE A 97 -22.90 7.53 -4.67
N GLU A 98 -22.55 6.40 -4.05
CA GLU A 98 -21.92 6.36 -2.72
C GLU A 98 -20.40 6.53 -2.78
N PHE A 99 -19.80 6.38 -3.96
CA PHE A 99 -18.35 6.42 -4.13
C PHE A 99 -17.87 7.76 -4.68
N ALA A 100 -16.79 8.27 -4.09
CA ALA A 100 -16.12 9.44 -4.62
C ALA A 100 -15.16 9.05 -5.76
N GLY A 101 -14.97 9.96 -6.73
CA GLY A 101 -14.10 9.73 -7.87
C GLY A 101 -12.62 9.74 -7.48
N ASN A 102 -11.75 9.12 -8.30
CA ASN A 102 -10.33 9.00 -7.96
C ASN A 102 -9.48 10.29 -8.11
N SER A 103 -10.12 11.45 -8.32
CA SER A 103 -9.45 12.74 -8.48
C SER A 103 -8.91 13.27 -7.15
N ILE A 104 -7.65 13.71 -7.14
CA ILE A 104 -7.05 14.44 -6.01
C ILE A 104 -7.22 15.95 -6.22
N ARG A 105 -7.61 16.66 -5.15
CA ARG A 105 -7.55 18.12 -5.08
C ARG A 105 -7.01 18.54 -3.72
N THR A 106 -5.79 19.06 -3.71
CA THR A 106 -5.07 19.60 -2.55
C THR A 106 -5.08 21.13 -2.50
N GLY A 107 -5.38 21.79 -3.63
CA GLY A 107 -5.53 23.25 -3.68
C GLY A 107 -6.69 23.77 -2.82
N LYS A 108 -6.40 24.73 -1.95
CA LYS A 108 -7.34 25.30 -0.97
C LYS A 108 -8.25 26.37 -1.58
N TYR A 109 -7.72 27.12 -2.54
CA TYR A 109 -8.40 28.26 -3.12
C TYR A 109 -8.80 27.96 -4.58
N SER A 110 -10.01 28.39 -4.96
CA SER A 110 -10.32 28.72 -6.35
C SER A 110 -9.85 30.15 -6.65
N ILE A 111 -9.60 30.47 -7.92
CA ILE A 111 -9.14 31.78 -8.40
C ILE A 111 -10.01 32.92 -7.81
N LEU A 112 -11.33 32.75 -7.78
CA LEU A 112 -12.28 33.74 -7.25
C LEU A 112 -12.36 33.77 -5.72
N THR A 113 -12.09 32.64 -5.07
CA THR A 113 -12.15 32.55 -3.59
C THR A 113 -10.84 32.89 -2.92
N PHE A 114 -9.74 33.00 -3.68
CA PHE A 114 -8.40 33.24 -3.16
C PHE A 114 -8.36 34.53 -2.35
N LEU A 115 -8.67 35.67 -2.98
CA LEU A 115 -8.56 36.98 -2.33
C LEU A 115 -9.44 37.11 -1.07
N PRO A 116 -10.75 36.82 -1.09
CA PRO A 116 -11.59 36.99 0.09
C PRO A 116 -11.24 36.03 1.22
N ARG A 117 -10.92 34.76 0.92
CA ARG A 117 -10.58 33.78 1.97
C ARG A 117 -9.18 34.01 2.53
N ASN A 118 -8.20 34.27 1.67
CA ASN A 118 -6.83 34.50 2.09
C ASN A 118 -6.73 35.76 2.98
N LEU A 119 -7.39 36.86 2.61
CA LEU A 119 -7.45 38.05 3.46
C LEU A 119 -8.14 37.76 4.80
N PHE A 120 -9.27 37.05 4.79
CA PHE A 120 -9.96 36.68 6.04
C PHE A 120 -9.07 35.86 6.98
N GLU A 121 -8.37 34.85 6.47
CA GLU A 121 -7.42 34.04 7.24
C GLU A 121 -6.26 34.87 7.79
N GLN A 122 -5.68 35.75 6.97
CA GLN A 122 -4.60 36.63 7.39
C GLN A 122 -5.06 37.59 8.50
N PHE A 123 -6.20 38.26 8.34
CA PHE A 123 -6.75 39.16 9.37
C PHE A 123 -7.09 38.42 10.65
N HIS A 124 -7.67 37.22 10.58
CA HIS A 124 -7.98 36.43 11.77
C HIS A 124 -6.71 36.09 12.58
N ARG A 125 -5.60 35.79 11.90
CA ARG A 125 -4.32 35.45 12.55
C ARG A 125 -3.72 36.62 13.33
N VAL A 126 -3.89 37.86 12.85
CA VAL A 126 -3.32 39.07 13.47
C VAL A 126 -4.35 39.96 14.19
N ALA A 127 -5.62 39.56 14.21
CA ALA A 127 -6.73 40.37 14.72
C ALA A 127 -6.48 40.92 16.13
N TYR A 128 -5.93 40.10 17.03
CA TYR A 128 -5.62 40.52 18.40
C TYR A 128 -4.52 41.59 18.47
N ILE A 129 -3.51 41.51 17.60
CA ILE A 129 -2.44 42.52 17.52
C ILE A 129 -3.01 43.83 16.98
N PHE A 130 -3.89 43.75 15.97
CA PHE A 130 -4.60 44.91 15.43
C PHE A 130 -5.48 45.61 16.47
N LEU A 131 -6.20 44.83 17.28
CA LEU A 131 -7.02 45.36 18.36
C LEU A 131 -6.19 46.13 19.39
N VAL A 132 -5.01 45.60 19.79
CA VAL A 132 -4.10 46.26 20.73
C VAL A 132 -3.53 47.56 20.14
N ILE A 133 -3.07 47.55 18.89
CA ILE A 133 -2.56 48.76 18.22
C ILE A 133 -3.67 49.82 18.09
N ALA A 134 -4.91 49.42 17.77
CA ALA A 134 -6.05 50.33 17.68
C ALA A 134 -6.38 50.98 19.03
N ILE A 135 -6.34 50.23 20.13
CA ILE A 135 -6.55 50.75 21.49
C ILE A 135 -5.41 51.72 21.88
N LEU A 136 -4.16 51.36 21.60
CA LEU A 136 -2.99 52.21 21.91
C LEU A 136 -3.00 53.54 21.13
N ASN A 137 -3.45 53.52 19.87
CA ASN A 137 -3.58 54.73 19.04
C ASN A 137 -4.67 55.70 19.52
N GLN A 138 -5.60 55.29 20.38
CA GLN A 138 -6.61 56.17 20.98
C GLN A 138 -6.03 57.06 22.10
N LEU A 139 -4.83 56.74 22.60
CA LEU A 139 -4.11 57.55 23.58
C LEU A 139 -3.29 58.61 22.84
N PRO A 140 -3.67 59.89 22.85
CA PRO A 140 -3.05 60.94 22.02
C PRO A 140 -1.56 61.16 22.32
N GLN A 141 -1.11 60.83 23.53
CA GLN A 141 0.30 60.89 23.95
C GLN A 141 1.17 59.73 23.44
N LEU A 142 0.56 58.68 22.88
CA LEU A 142 1.20 57.47 22.34
C LEU A 142 0.93 57.27 20.85
N ALA A 143 0.27 58.23 20.17
CA ALA A 143 -0.01 58.15 18.74
C ALA A 143 1.28 58.40 17.93
N VAL A 144 2.05 57.34 17.68
CA VAL A 144 3.39 57.42 17.07
C VAL A 144 3.36 57.64 15.55
N PHE A 145 2.23 57.39 14.87
CA PHE A 145 2.16 57.36 13.40
C PHE A 145 1.05 58.25 12.82
N GLY A 146 1.35 58.95 11.72
CA GLY A 146 0.32 59.60 10.89
C GLY A 146 -0.62 58.58 10.23
N ARG A 147 -1.85 59.01 9.89
CA ARG A 147 -2.96 58.14 9.42
C ARG A 147 -2.59 57.15 8.30
N GLY A 148 -1.67 57.52 7.40
CA GLY A 148 -1.21 56.65 6.30
C GLY A 148 0.06 55.84 6.60
N ALA A 149 0.91 56.30 7.52
CA ALA A 149 2.20 55.67 7.79
C ALA A 149 2.07 54.35 8.55
N SER A 150 1.00 54.18 9.34
CA SER A 150 0.71 52.95 10.09
C SER A 150 0.20 51.79 9.24
N ILE A 151 -0.39 52.08 8.07
CA ILE A 151 -1.01 51.07 7.20
C ILE A 151 0.03 50.41 6.29
N MET A 152 1.08 51.14 5.91
CA MET A 152 2.09 50.67 4.96
C MET A 152 2.80 49.37 5.37
N PRO A 153 3.31 49.21 6.61
CA PRO A 153 3.97 47.97 7.01
C PRO A 153 3.03 46.76 6.99
N LEU A 154 1.77 46.95 7.39
CA LEU A 154 0.77 45.89 7.33
C LEU A 154 0.46 45.51 5.88
N ALA A 155 0.17 46.49 5.03
CA ALA A 155 -0.18 46.25 3.64
C ALA A 155 0.95 45.49 2.93
N PHE A 156 2.22 45.83 3.21
CA PHE A 156 3.37 45.11 2.72
C PHE A 156 3.41 43.65 3.20
N VAL A 157 3.24 43.40 4.50
CA VAL A 157 3.23 42.03 5.05
C VAL A 157 2.07 41.22 4.48
N LEU A 158 0.87 41.79 4.37
CA LEU A 158 -0.29 41.12 3.81
C LEU A 158 -0.08 40.77 2.33
N LEU A 159 0.52 41.69 1.57
CA LEU A 159 0.83 41.50 0.16
C LEU A 159 1.85 40.38 -0.04
N VAL A 160 2.96 40.39 0.70
CA VAL A 160 4.00 39.35 0.60
C VAL A 160 3.44 37.98 0.97
N THR A 161 2.62 37.91 2.03
CA THR A 161 1.96 36.66 2.46
C THR A 161 0.98 36.16 1.41
N ALA A 162 0.15 37.05 0.85
CA ALA A 162 -0.78 36.68 -0.23
C ALA A 162 -0.04 36.16 -1.47
N ILE A 163 1.07 36.80 -1.87
CA ILE A 163 1.87 36.32 -3.02
C ILE A 163 2.43 34.93 -2.74
N LYS A 164 2.99 34.70 -1.54
CA LYS A 164 3.51 33.40 -1.11
C LYS A 164 2.41 32.33 -1.15
N ASP A 165 1.28 32.57 -0.50
CA ASP A 165 0.16 31.63 -0.41
C ASP A 165 -0.42 31.33 -1.79
N GLY A 166 -0.54 32.35 -2.65
CA GLY A 166 -0.99 32.20 -4.03
C GLY A 166 -0.04 31.36 -4.88
N TYR A 167 1.27 31.56 -4.73
CA TYR A 167 2.27 30.74 -5.41
C TYR A 167 2.25 29.28 -4.93
N GLU A 168 2.15 29.05 -3.62
CA GLU A 168 2.02 27.71 -3.05
C GLU A 168 0.75 27.00 -3.54
N ASP A 169 -0.39 27.70 -3.55
CA ASP A 169 -1.65 27.11 -4.02
C ASP A 169 -1.62 26.82 -5.53
N TYR A 170 -1.02 27.72 -6.33
CA TYR A 170 -0.78 27.45 -7.75
C TYR A 170 0.07 26.19 -7.97
N ARG A 171 1.15 26.02 -7.19
CA ARG A 171 1.98 24.81 -7.26
C ARG A 171 1.18 23.56 -6.88
N ARG A 172 0.28 23.63 -5.89
CA ARG A 172 -0.62 22.52 -5.52
C ARG A 172 -1.55 22.14 -6.67
N HIS A 173 -2.25 23.11 -7.29
CA HIS A 173 -3.12 22.83 -8.44
C HIS A 173 -2.35 22.24 -9.63
N ARG A 174 -1.12 22.71 -9.89
CA ARG A 174 -0.26 22.14 -10.92
C ARG A 174 0.07 20.68 -10.61
N SER A 175 0.45 20.38 -9.37
CA SER A 175 0.75 19.02 -8.91
C SER A 175 -0.47 18.11 -9.04
N ASP A 176 -1.63 18.57 -8.57
CA ASP A 176 -2.90 17.83 -8.67
C ASP A 176 -3.25 17.52 -10.13
N ARG A 177 -3.08 18.49 -11.04
CA ARG A 177 -3.34 18.28 -12.48
C ARG A 177 -2.41 17.22 -13.07
N ILE A 178 -1.12 17.25 -12.71
CA ILE A 178 -0.16 16.25 -13.16
C ILE A 178 -0.56 14.87 -12.66
N GLU A 179 -0.82 14.71 -11.36
CA GLU A 179 -1.19 13.44 -10.74
C GLU A 179 -2.46 12.86 -11.35
N ASN A 180 -3.51 13.67 -11.48
CA ASN A 180 -4.79 13.26 -12.06
C ASN A 180 -4.70 12.91 -13.54
N SER A 181 -3.67 13.39 -14.25
CA SER A 181 -3.45 13.13 -15.67
C SER A 181 -2.57 11.92 -15.96
N ARG A 182 -1.96 11.31 -14.92
CA ARG A 182 -1.20 10.07 -15.07
C ARG A 182 -2.06 8.97 -15.68
N LEU A 183 -1.43 8.07 -16.41
CA LEU A 183 -2.10 6.96 -17.06
C LEU A 183 -2.01 5.71 -16.18
N ALA A 184 -3.04 4.86 -16.26
CA ALA A 184 -3.09 3.54 -15.65
C ALA A 184 -3.78 2.59 -16.61
N TRP A 185 -3.38 1.32 -16.60
CA TRP A 185 -4.06 0.28 -17.36
C TRP A 185 -5.30 -0.17 -16.60
N ALA A 186 -6.47 -0.02 -17.22
CA ALA A 186 -7.72 -0.53 -16.69
C ALA A 186 -8.35 -1.50 -17.70
N LEU A 187 -9.08 -2.49 -17.22
CA LEU A 187 -9.83 -3.40 -18.06
C LEU A 187 -11.10 -2.69 -18.54
N LEU A 188 -11.22 -2.50 -19.86
CA LEU A 188 -12.39 -1.93 -20.53
C LEU A 188 -12.73 -2.79 -21.75
N ASN A 189 -13.98 -3.24 -21.84
CA ASN A 189 -14.45 -4.10 -22.93
C ASN A 189 -13.52 -5.31 -23.15
N GLU A 190 -13.13 -5.98 -22.05
CA GLU A 190 -12.29 -7.18 -22.06
C GLU A 190 -10.86 -6.95 -22.58
N GLN A 191 -10.41 -5.70 -22.66
CA GLN A 191 -9.05 -5.34 -23.07
C GLN A 191 -8.46 -4.29 -22.11
N PHE A 192 -7.16 -4.40 -21.81
CA PHE A 192 -6.49 -3.38 -21.02
C PHE A 192 -6.25 -2.13 -21.86
N GLN A 193 -6.80 -1.01 -21.41
CA GLN A 193 -6.68 0.30 -22.05
C GLN A 193 -6.15 1.33 -21.05
N GLN A 194 -5.39 2.30 -21.55
CA GLN A 194 -4.87 3.37 -20.72
C GLN A 194 -5.97 4.41 -20.45
N ILE A 195 -6.25 4.63 -19.18
CA ILE A 195 -7.14 5.70 -18.71
C ILE A 195 -6.39 6.63 -17.76
N ARG A 196 -6.91 7.84 -17.56
CA ARG A 196 -6.34 8.77 -16.59
C ARG A 196 -6.67 8.33 -15.17
N TRP A 197 -5.77 8.59 -14.24
CA TRP A 197 -5.96 8.23 -12.83
C TRP A 197 -7.28 8.75 -12.25
N LYS A 198 -7.64 9.99 -12.57
CA LYS A 198 -8.90 10.59 -12.11
C LYS A 198 -10.17 9.90 -12.64
N ASP A 199 -10.06 9.15 -13.74
CA ASP A 199 -11.18 8.50 -14.43
C ASP A 199 -11.37 7.04 -13.96
N ILE A 200 -10.52 6.53 -13.06
CA ILE A 200 -10.66 5.20 -12.43
C ILE A 200 -11.88 5.19 -11.50
N ARG A 201 -12.70 4.15 -11.61
CA ARG A 201 -13.90 3.93 -10.79
C ARG A 201 -13.77 2.71 -9.87
N VAL A 202 -14.54 2.70 -8.78
CA VAL A 202 -14.58 1.57 -7.84
C VAL A 202 -15.15 0.34 -8.54
N GLY A 203 -14.60 -0.84 -8.23
CA GLY A 203 -14.93 -2.11 -8.88
C GLY A 203 -14.21 -2.34 -10.21
N GLN A 204 -13.58 -1.32 -10.80
CA GLN A 204 -12.83 -1.49 -12.04
C GLN A 204 -11.54 -2.28 -11.81
N ILE A 205 -11.25 -3.20 -12.73
CA ILE A 205 -10.00 -3.97 -12.71
C ILE A 205 -8.88 -3.12 -13.29
N ILE A 206 -7.77 -3.01 -12.58
CA ILE A 206 -6.57 -2.29 -13.00
C ILE A 206 -5.34 -3.21 -13.01
N LYS A 207 -4.40 -2.92 -13.92
CA LYS A 207 -3.10 -3.59 -14.04
C LYS A 207 -2.01 -2.56 -13.78
N VAL A 208 -1.06 -2.92 -12.92
CA VAL A 208 0.08 -2.08 -12.53
C VAL A 208 1.35 -2.83 -12.87
N SER A 209 2.30 -2.15 -13.50
CA SER A 209 3.57 -2.74 -13.95
C SER A 209 4.67 -2.56 -12.88
N ALA A 210 5.77 -3.29 -13.03
CA ALA A 210 6.93 -3.15 -12.16
C ALA A 210 7.43 -1.71 -12.08
N ASN A 211 7.76 -1.26 -10.86
CA ASN A 211 8.24 0.07 -10.53
C ASN A 211 7.22 1.20 -10.82
N GLU A 212 5.93 0.87 -10.98
CA GLU A 212 4.87 1.86 -11.05
C GLU A 212 4.23 2.11 -9.68
N THR A 213 3.83 3.36 -9.46
CA THR A 213 3.04 3.74 -8.29
C THR A 213 1.58 3.36 -8.48
N LEU A 214 0.95 2.83 -7.44
CA LEU A 214 -0.45 2.44 -7.49
C LEU A 214 -1.41 3.65 -7.54
N PRO A 215 -2.39 3.64 -8.45
CA PRO A 215 -3.29 4.77 -8.68
C PRO A 215 -4.47 4.87 -7.71
N CYS A 216 -4.91 3.74 -7.13
CA CYS A 216 -5.97 3.63 -6.14
C CYS A 216 -5.69 2.46 -5.19
N ASP A 217 -6.47 2.35 -4.11
CA ASP A 217 -6.42 1.17 -3.26
C ASP A 217 -7.08 0.01 -4.00
N MET A 218 -6.39 -1.12 -4.13
CA MET A 218 -6.88 -2.27 -4.87
C MET A 218 -6.76 -3.57 -4.08
N VAL A 219 -7.79 -4.41 -4.20
CA VAL A 219 -7.75 -5.80 -3.75
C VAL A 219 -7.01 -6.61 -4.80
N LEU A 220 -5.95 -7.30 -4.38
CA LEU A 220 -5.08 -8.06 -5.27
C LEU A 220 -5.80 -9.32 -5.78
N LEU A 221 -5.94 -9.42 -7.09
CA LEU A 221 -6.61 -10.55 -7.76
C LEU A 221 -5.58 -11.54 -8.32
N SER A 222 -4.57 -11.02 -9.02
CA SER A 222 -3.50 -11.86 -9.56
C SER A 222 -2.19 -11.10 -9.68
N THR A 223 -1.09 -11.84 -9.73
CA THR A 223 0.27 -11.31 -9.91
C THR A 223 1.05 -12.11 -10.95
N SER A 224 2.16 -11.55 -11.43
CA SER A 224 3.10 -12.24 -12.30
C SER A 224 3.77 -13.46 -11.65
N ASP A 225 3.76 -13.54 -10.32
CA ASP A 225 4.31 -14.68 -9.58
C ASP A 225 3.26 -15.80 -9.51
N THR A 226 3.64 -17.02 -9.90
CA THR A 226 2.75 -18.20 -9.86
C THR A 226 2.21 -18.52 -8.46
N THR A 227 2.90 -18.09 -7.39
CA THR A 227 2.46 -18.25 -6.00
C THR A 227 1.44 -17.19 -5.57
N GLY A 228 1.19 -16.17 -6.41
CA GLY A 228 0.29 -15.05 -6.13
C GLY A 228 0.90 -13.97 -5.25
N VAL A 229 2.22 -13.92 -5.12
CA VAL A 229 2.92 -12.93 -4.30
C VAL A 229 3.17 -11.64 -5.09
N ALA A 230 3.02 -10.49 -4.44
CA ALA A 230 3.48 -9.19 -4.90
C ALA A 230 4.30 -8.51 -3.80
N TYR A 231 5.37 -7.81 -4.19
CA TYR A 231 6.15 -6.99 -3.25
C TYR A 231 5.84 -5.52 -3.48
N VAL A 232 5.58 -4.82 -2.38
CA VAL A 232 5.20 -3.41 -2.41
C VAL A 232 6.08 -2.61 -1.48
N GLN A 233 6.53 -1.46 -1.97
CA GLN A 233 7.32 -0.52 -1.18
C GLN A 233 6.41 0.59 -0.66
N THR A 234 6.47 0.87 0.64
CA THR A 234 5.61 1.85 1.32
C THR A 234 6.30 3.16 1.68
N THR A 235 7.47 3.46 1.08
CA THR A 235 8.24 4.70 1.35
C THR A 235 7.38 5.97 1.29
N ASN A 236 6.37 6.01 0.42
CA ASN A 236 5.46 7.15 0.26
C ASN A 236 4.36 7.25 1.35
N LEU A 237 4.12 6.20 2.13
CA LEU A 237 3.08 6.11 3.15
C LEU A 237 3.62 6.18 4.58
N ASP A 238 4.66 5.43 4.89
CA ASP A 238 5.24 5.31 6.25
C ASP A 238 6.72 5.66 6.33
N GLY A 239 7.36 5.98 5.19
CA GLY A 239 8.80 6.27 5.14
C GLY A 239 9.70 5.05 5.31
N GLU A 240 9.12 3.84 5.37
CA GLU A 240 9.89 2.60 5.45
C GLU A 240 10.34 2.18 4.04
N SER A 241 11.64 1.98 3.87
CA SER A 241 12.20 1.47 2.60
C SER A 241 12.00 -0.02 2.39
N ASN A 242 11.48 -0.74 3.40
CA ASN A 242 11.37 -2.19 3.35
C ASN A 242 10.24 -2.64 2.43
N LEU A 243 10.43 -3.79 1.79
CA LEU A 243 9.41 -4.40 0.96
C LEU A 243 8.41 -5.14 1.85
N LYS A 244 7.12 -4.93 1.58
CA LYS A 244 6.02 -5.66 2.22
C LYS A 244 5.44 -6.65 1.23
N THR A 245 5.19 -7.86 1.70
CA THR A 245 4.60 -8.91 0.88
C THR A 245 3.07 -8.81 0.91
N ARG A 246 2.46 -8.96 -0.27
CA ARG A 246 1.02 -8.99 -0.50
C ARG A 246 0.67 -10.24 -1.32
N TYR A 247 -0.54 -10.76 -1.12
CA TYR A 247 -0.93 -12.06 -1.64
C TYR A 247 -2.28 -11.98 -2.36
N ALA A 248 -2.31 -12.44 -3.60
CA ALA A 248 -3.52 -12.82 -4.30
C ALA A 248 -4.07 -14.12 -3.67
N LYS A 249 -5.40 -14.27 -3.69
CA LYS A 249 -6.04 -15.53 -3.28
C LYS A 249 -5.93 -16.55 -4.41
N GLN A 250 -5.83 -17.84 -4.07
CA GLN A 250 -5.60 -18.89 -5.06
C GLN A 250 -6.76 -19.01 -6.07
N GLU A 251 -7.97 -18.71 -5.59
CA GLU A 251 -9.20 -18.69 -6.37
C GLU A 251 -9.20 -17.63 -7.47
N THR A 252 -8.52 -16.50 -7.26
CA THR A 252 -8.41 -15.42 -8.23
C THR A 252 -7.12 -15.51 -9.05
N GLN A 253 -6.02 -15.96 -8.45
CA GLN A 253 -4.71 -16.07 -9.10
C GLN A 253 -4.73 -17.02 -10.31
N THR A 254 -5.52 -18.09 -10.23
CA THR A 254 -5.60 -19.10 -11.30
C THR A 254 -6.31 -18.57 -12.55
N LYS A 255 -7.11 -17.50 -12.41
CA LYS A 255 -7.90 -16.94 -13.50
C LYS A 255 -7.05 -16.01 -14.35
N ASN A 256 -7.07 -16.23 -15.66
CA ASN A 256 -6.46 -15.29 -16.58
C ASN A 256 -7.41 -14.12 -16.84
N VAL A 257 -7.14 -12.98 -16.22
CA VAL A 257 -7.98 -11.77 -16.29
C VAL A 257 -8.19 -11.26 -17.72
N GLU A 258 -7.26 -11.55 -18.64
CA GLU A 258 -7.35 -11.10 -20.04
C GLU A 258 -8.27 -12.00 -20.88
N ASN A 259 -8.49 -13.25 -20.46
CA ASN A 259 -9.27 -14.25 -21.21
C ASN A 259 -10.57 -14.67 -20.51
N GLU A 260 -10.66 -14.50 -19.20
CA GLU A 260 -11.79 -14.90 -18.39
C GLU A 260 -12.44 -13.69 -17.72
N LYS A 261 -13.76 -13.58 -17.89
CA LYS A 261 -14.53 -12.54 -17.23
C LYS A 261 -14.60 -12.81 -15.73
N ILE A 262 -13.76 -12.10 -14.98
CA ILE A 262 -13.81 -12.10 -13.52
C ILE A 262 -14.99 -11.22 -13.10
N SER A 263 -15.94 -11.83 -12.41
CA SER A 263 -17.07 -11.16 -11.77
C SER A 263 -17.24 -11.71 -10.36
N GLY A 264 -17.69 -10.85 -9.45
CA GLY A 264 -17.82 -11.19 -8.05
C GLY A 264 -18.23 -9.97 -7.24
N LEU A 265 -18.40 -10.16 -5.93
CA LEU A 265 -18.80 -9.12 -4.99
C LEU A 265 -17.80 -9.05 -3.85
N ILE A 266 -17.22 -7.88 -3.62
CA ILE A 266 -16.39 -7.60 -2.46
C ILE A 266 -17.25 -6.82 -1.46
N LYS A 267 -17.45 -7.40 -0.28
CA LYS A 267 -18.07 -6.76 0.87
C LYS A 267 -16.97 -6.34 1.85
N CYS A 268 -16.72 -5.04 1.97
CA CYS A 268 -15.68 -4.51 2.85
C CYS A 268 -16.26 -3.55 3.89
N GLU A 269 -15.48 -3.28 4.94
CA GLU A 269 -15.80 -2.23 5.90
C GLU A 269 -15.82 -0.83 5.27
N LYS A 270 -16.47 0.12 5.95
CA LYS A 270 -16.35 1.54 5.62
C LYS A 270 -14.89 1.99 5.75
N PRO A 271 -14.48 3.01 5.00
CA PRO A 271 -13.14 3.56 5.05
C PRO A 271 -12.76 3.98 6.46
N ASN A 272 -11.62 3.48 6.91
CA ASN A 272 -11.11 3.71 8.24
C ASN A 272 -9.69 4.29 8.16
N ARG A 273 -9.19 4.88 9.26
CA ARG A 273 -7.82 5.43 9.33
C ARG A 273 -6.74 4.38 9.62
N ASN A 274 -7.14 3.13 9.86
CA ASN A 274 -6.23 2.06 10.23
C ASN A 274 -5.65 1.39 8.97
N ILE A 275 -4.50 1.89 8.52
CA ILE A 275 -3.79 1.36 7.34
C ILE A 275 -3.35 -0.11 7.47
N TYR A 276 -3.38 -0.68 8.68
CA TYR A 276 -3.05 -2.08 8.96
C TYR A 276 -4.30 -2.94 9.20
N GLY A 277 -5.49 -2.33 9.33
CA GLY A 277 -6.75 -3.01 9.57
C GLY A 277 -7.62 -2.94 8.32
N PHE A 278 -7.64 -4.05 7.59
CA PHE A 278 -8.54 -4.24 6.47
C PHE A 278 -9.25 -5.58 6.64
N GLN A 279 -10.57 -5.55 6.66
CA GLN A 279 -11.43 -6.73 6.68
C GLN A 279 -12.43 -6.65 5.54
N ALA A 280 -12.41 -7.67 4.68
CA ALA A 280 -13.40 -7.82 3.62
C ALA A 280 -13.70 -9.30 3.36
N ASN A 281 -14.82 -9.55 2.70
CA ASN A 281 -15.17 -10.85 2.15
C ASN A 281 -15.42 -10.69 0.65
N MET A 282 -14.81 -11.55 -0.15
CA MET A 282 -15.05 -11.63 -1.59
C MET A 282 -15.89 -12.86 -1.89
N ASP A 283 -16.99 -12.69 -2.61
CA ASP A 283 -17.77 -13.78 -3.21
C ASP A 283 -17.40 -13.88 -4.69
N ILE A 284 -16.82 -15.01 -5.08
CA ILE A 284 -16.42 -15.31 -6.45
C ILE A 284 -16.74 -16.78 -6.76
N ASP A 285 -17.40 -17.04 -7.88
CA ASP A 285 -17.86 -18.38 -8.30
C ASP A 285 -18.64 -19.15 -7.21
N GLY A 286 -19.42 -18.44 -6.38
CA GLY A 286 -20.18 -19.04 -5.27
C GLY A 286 -19.33 -19.47 -4.07
N LYS A 287 -18.06 -19.05 -4.03
CA LYS A 287 -17.16 -19.25 -2.89
C LYS A 287 -16.91 -17.93 -2.19
N ARG A 288 -17.10 -17.92 -0.87
CA ARG A 288 -16.81 -16.78 0.00
C ARG A 288 -15.39 -16.88 0.55
N ILE A 289 -14.58 -15.88 0.26
CA ILE A 289 -13.16 -15.79 0.60
C ILE A 289 -12.95 -14.62 1.55
N SER A 290 -12.32 -14.86 2.70
CA SER A 290 -11.95 -13.79 3.62
C SER A 290 -10.67 -13.09 3.17
N LEU A 291 -10.72 -11.76 3.12
CA LEU A 291 -9.62 -10.87 2.75
C LEU A 291 -9.16 -10.08 3.97
N GLY A 292 -7.84 -10.02 4.13
CA GLY A 292 -7.18 -9.26 5.19
C GLY A 292 -6.19 -8.22 4.65
N PRO A 293 -5.41 -7.57 5.53
CA PRO A 293 -4.45 -6.52 5.17
C PRO A 293 -3.37 -6.97 4.18
N SER A 294 -3.11 -8.27 4.12
CA SER A 294 -2.16 -8.88 3.18
C SER A 294 -2.71 -9.01 1.75
N ASN A 295 -4.01 -8.79 1.53
CA ASN A 295 -4.67 -8.93 0.23
C ASN A 295 -4.98 -7.58 -0.45
N ILE A 296 -4.66 -6.46 0.20
CA ILE A 296 -4.88 -5.11 -0.32
C ILE A 296 -3.55 -4.38 -0.55
N ILE A 297 -3.49 -3.60 -1.62
CA ILE A 297 -2.38 -2.68 -1.88
C ILE A 297 -2.94 -1.27 -1.95
N LEU A 298 -2.34 -0.36 -1.18
CA LEU A 298 -2.80 1.01 -1.04
C LEU A 298 -2.23 1.92 -2.14
N ARG A 299 -2.97 2.99 -2.44
CA ARG A 299 -2.55 4.08 -3.32
C ARG A 299 -1.25 4.69 -2.83
N GLY A 300 -0.34 4.98 -3.76
CA GLY A 300 0.96 5.58 -3.44
C GLY A 300 2.04 4.57 -3.08
N CYS A 301 1.70 3.31 -2.81
CA CYS A 301 2.68 2.22 -2.80
C CYS A 301 3.31 2.06 -4.20
N GLU A 302 4.54 1.57 -4.25
CA GLU A 302 5.22 1.22 -5.49
C GLU A 302 5.35 -0.30 -5.63
N LEU A 303 5.01 -0.83 -6.80
CA LEU A 303 5.19 -2.26 -7.08
C LEU A 303 6.67 -2.54 -7.34
N LYS A 304 7.26 -3.48 -6.59
CA LYS A 304 8.69 -3.87 -6.71
C LYS A 304 8.79 -5.37 -6.87
N ASN A 305 9.86 -5.85 -7.50
CA ASN A 305 10.16 -7.29 -7.62
C ASN A 305 8.98 -8.16 -8.10
N THR A 306 8.08 -7.58 -8.90
CA THR A 306 6.88 -8.19 -9.44
C THR A 306 6.61 -7.49 -10.76
N GLU A 307 6.56 -8.23 -11.86
CA GLU A 307 6.48 -7.66 -13.21
C GLU A 307 5.16 -6.92 -13.44
N TRP A 308 4.08 -7.52 -12.95
CA TRP A 308 2.75 -6.93 -12.99
C TRP A 308 1.89 -7.45 -11.83
N ALA A 309 0.95 -6.61 -11.41
CA ALA A 309 -0.10 -6.95 -10.46
C ALA A 309 -1.45 -6.49 -11.02
N VAL A 310 -2.47 -7.32 -10.88
CA VAL A 310 -3.85 -7.01 -11.27
C VAL A 310 -4.73 -7.02 -10.04
N GLY A 311 -5.56 -5.99 -9.91
CA GLY A 311 -6.46 -5.84 -8.77
C GLY A 311 -7.77 -5.17 -9.14
N SER A 312 -8.79 -5.44 -8.34
CA SER A 312 -10.04 -4.67 -8.39
C SER A 312 -9.86 -3.41 -7.53
N CYS A 313 -10.12 -2.24 -8.10
CA CYS A 313 -10.09 -0.99 -7.35
C CYS A 313 -11.17 -1.04 -6.26
N GLY A 314 -10.74 -1.03 -5.00
CA GLY A 314 -11.63 -1.22 -3.84
C GLY A 314 -12.10 0.09 -3.25
N LEU A 315 -11.26 1.14 -3.31
CA LEU A 315 -11.58 2.45 -2.76
C LEU A 315 -11.04 3.52 -3.72
N CYS A 316 -11.94 4.34 -4.28
CA CYS A 316 -11.58 5.53 -5.04
C CYS A 316 -11.72 6.77 -4.15
N GLY A 317 -10.77 7.69 -4.32
CA GLY A 317 -10.44 8.72 -3.35
C GLY A 317 -11.45 9.86 -3.10
N GLN A 318 -11.00 10.75 -2.22
CA GLN A 318 -11.58 11.98 -1.68
C GLN A 318 -12.61 11.88 -0.53
N GLY A 319 -13.40 10.82 -0.44
CA GLY A 319 -14.08 10.48 0.84
C GLY A 319 -13.09 10.05 1.92
N ASP A 320 -11.99 9.42 1.49
CA ASP A 320 -11.18 8.57 2.38
C ASP A 320 -9.80 9.16 2.72
N GLN A 321 -9.39 10.22 2.03
CA GLN A 321 -8.13 10.95 2.28
C GLN A 321 -8.31 12.30 2.99
N SER A 322 -9.54 12.70 3.31
CA SER A 322 -9.79 13.99 3.98
C SER A 322 -8.98 14.15 5.27
N ASN A 323 -8.61 13.05 5.95
CA ASN A 323 -7.76 13.08 7.14
C ASN A 323 -6.26 12.84 6.89
N ALA A 324 -5.88 12.01 5.91
CA ALA A 324 -4.47 11.77 5.61
C ALA A 324 -3.82 13.03 5.02
N GLN A 325 -4.51 13.71 4.10
CA GLN A 325 -4.03 14.99 3.55
C GLN A 325 -4.07 16.13 4.58
N GLN A 326 -5.03 16.13 5.51
CA GLN A 326 -5.03 17.05 6.67
C GLN A 326 -3.82 16.82 7.58
N LEU A 327 -3.44 15.55 7.83
CA LEU A 327 -2.22 15.20 8.58
C LEU A 327 -0.94 15.59 7.83
N TRP A 328 -0.87 15.37 6.51
CA TRP A 328 0.26 15.83 5.69
C TRP A 328 0.42 17.36 5.70
N SER A 329 -0.68 18.12 5.71
CA SER A 329 -0.62 19.58 5.90
C SER A 329 -0.20 19.99 7.30
N SER A 330 -0.53 19.21 8.34
CA SER A 330 -0.15 19.51 9.73
C SER A 330 1.31 19.16 10.05
N ILE A 331 1.92 18.20 9.34
CA ILE A 331 3.31 17.79 9.54
C ILE A 331 4.30 18.75 8.86
N GLN A 332 3.88 19.42 7.78
CA GLN A 332 4.68 20.46 7.11
C GLN A 332 4.65 21.83 7.82
N GLU A 333 3.79 22.02 8.83
CA GLU A 333 3.64 23.28 9.57
C GLU A 333 4.39 23.34 10.91
N LYS A 334 5.24 22.36 11.25
CA LYS A 334 6.16 22.53 12.39
C LYS A 334 7.48 23.16 11.92
N PRO A 335 7.73 24.45 12.19
CA PRO A 335 9.09 24.96 12.14
C PRO A 335 9.90 24.30 13.27
N SER A 336 11.15 23.99 12.94
CA SER A 336 12.22 23.51 13.82
C SER A 336 12.40 24.35 15.08
#